data_AF-A0A0M0GAZ2-F1
#
_entry.id   AF-A0A0M0GAZ2-F1
#
_cell.length_a   1.000
_cell.length_b   1.000
_cell.length_c   1.000
_cell.angle_alpha   90.00
_cell.angle_beta   90.00
_cell.angle_gamma   90.00
#
_symmetry.space_group_name_H-M   'P 1'
#
loop_
_entity.id
_entity.type
_entity.pdbx_description
1 polymer ?
#
loop_
_entity_poly.entity_id
_entity_poly.type
_entity_poly.pdbx_seq_one_letter_code
_entity_poly.pdbx_strand_id
1 'polypeptide(L)'
;MEFLLENPFILIALIAFISSFFKKKKEKKPVKQTPRSLHQEQRTQTERSSADSALAEALKEEERQQAEKARRIEEEYRQRKQQAEERMNALQNQRRDAERKANAFAKAASNTKSEYQKQSSGAGHFEPRKQALVDGIIWSEILGPPRSKNPHRSLNRKQ
;
A
#
# COMPACT_ATOMS: atom_id res chain seq x y z
N MET A 1 -7.19 -6.67 -18.91
CA MET A 1 -8.02 -7.44 -17.96
C MET A 1 -9.45 -7.65 -18.45
N GLU A 2 -9.97 -6.80 -19.35
CA GLU A 2 -11.36 -6.89 -19.87
C GLU A 2 -11.55 -7.98 -20.94
N PHE A 3 -10.50 -8.33 -21.70
CA PHE A 3 -10.53 -9.36 -22.74
C PHE A 3 -10.86 -10.78 -22.24
N LEU A 4 -10.63 -11.07 -20.95
CA LEU A 4 -10.93 -12.37 -20.34
C LEU A 4 -12.44 -12.54 -20.03
N LEU A 5 -13.18 -11.44 -19.88
CA LEU A 5 -14.62 -11.44 -19.55
C LEU A 5 -15.50 -11.18 -20.78
N GLU A 6 -14.93 -10.63 -21.85
CA GLU A 6 -15.65 -10.29 -23.08
C GLU A 6 -15.93 -11.51 -23.98
N ASN A 7 -15.19 -12.61 -23.78
CA ASN A 7 -15.36 -13.83 -24.56
C ASN A 7 -15.87 -15.00 -23.69
N PRO A 8 -17.13 -15.45 -23.86
CA PRO A 8 -17.73 -16.51 -23.03
C PRO A 8 -16.99 -17.86 -23.16
N PHE A 9 -16.32 -18.12 -24.29
CA PHE A 9 -15.53 -19.34 -24.48
C PHE A 9 -14.28 -19.36 -23.60
N ILE A 10 -13.63 -18.20 -23.42
CA ILE A 10 -12.43 -18.07 -22.57
C ILE A 10 -12.80 -18.26 -21.10
N LEU A 11 -13.95 -17.75 -20.67
CA LEU A 11 -14.48 -17.94 -19.32
C LEU A 11 -14.70 -19.43 -18.99
N ILE A 12 -15.33 -20.17 -19.91
CA ILE A 12 -15.58 -21.62 -19.74
C ILE A 12 -14.26 -22.38 -19.66
N ALA A 13 -13.28 -22.06 -20.52
CA ALA A 13 -11.96 -22.69 -20.50
C ALA A 13 -11.20 -22.41 -19.18
N LEU A 14 -11.29 -21.20 -18.65
CA LEU A 14 -10.67 -20.81 -17.37
C LEU A 14 -11.29 -21.58 -16.20
N ILE A 15 -12.62 -21.67 -16.14
CA ILE A 15 -13.34 -22.41 -15.09
C ILE A 15 -13.01 -23.91 -15.17
N ALA A 16 -12.95 -24.48 -16.38
CA ALA A 16 -12.57 -25.87 -16.58
C ALA A 16 -11.12 -26.16 -16.13
N PHE A 17 -10.20 -25.25 -16.43
CA PHE A 17 -8.79 -25.35 -16.01
C PHE A 17 -8.67 -25.33 -14.47
N ILE A 18 -9.34 -24.40 -13.80
CA ILE A 18 -9.34 -24.31 -12.33
C ILE A 18 -10.04 -25.53 -11.72
N SER A 19 -11.18 -25.96 -12.27
CA SER A 19 -11.93 -27.13 -11.76
C SER A 19 -11.15 -28.44 -11.88
N SER A 20 -10.31 -28.57 -12.91
CA SER A 20 -9.43 -29.72 -13.11
C SER A 20 -8.38 -29.83 -12.00
N PHE A 21 -7.85 -28.70 -11.55
CA PHE A 21 -6.87 -28.65 -10.45
C PHE A 21 -7.46 -29.06 -9.10
N PHE A 22 -8.73 -28.75 -8.83
CA PHE A 22 -9.38 -29.06 -7.55
C PHE A 22 -9.96 -30.48 -7.45
N LYS A 23 -10.09 -31.21 -8.57
CA LYS A 23 -10.67 -32.57 -8.58
C LYS A 23 -9.76 -33.66 -8.01
N LYS A 24 -8.47 -33.39 -7.76
CA LYS A 24 -7.49 -34.40 -7.33
C LYS A 24 -7.49 -34.76 -5.84
N LYS A 25 -8.38 -34.22 -4.98
CA LYS A 25 -8.25 -34.38 -3.51
C LYS A 25 -9.42 -35.04 -2.76
N LYS A 26 -10.41 -35.65 -3.41
CA LYS A 26 -11.48 -36.37 -2.67
C LYS A 26 -11.80 -37.73 -3.28
N GLU A 27 -11.10 -38.75 -2.80
CA GLU A 27 -11.59 -40.14 -2.82
C GLU A 27 -11.98 -40.58 -1.40
N LYS A 28 -13.22 -41.09 -1.28
CA LYS A 28 -13.62 -42.37 -0.63
C LYS A 28 -13.21 -42.55 0.85
N LYS A 29 -14.07 -42.88 1.83
CA LYS A 29 -15.21 -43.83 1.88
C LYS A 29 -15.91 -43.77 3.26
N PRO A 30 -17.10 -44.38 3.40
CA PRO A 30 -17.92 -44.46 4.62
C PRO A 30 -17.67 -45.76 5.42
N VAL A 31 -17.95 -45.78 6.72
CA VAL A 31 -18.00 -47.02 7.53
C VAL A 31 -19.19 -47.02 8.48
N LYS A 32 -20.11 -47.96 8.23
CA LYS A 32 -21.12 -48.51 9.14
C LYS A 32 -20.43 -49.32 10.25
N GLN A 33 -21.01 -49.40 11.45
CA GLN A 33 -21.39 -50.67 12.14
C GLN A 33 -21.89 -50.44 13.59
N THR A 34 -23.05 -51.05 13.87
CA THR A 34 -23.75 -51.34 15.14
C THR A 34 -23.13 -52.58 15.84
N PRO A 35 -23.76 -53.27 16.84
CA PRO A 35 -24.40 -52.92 18.14
C PRO A 35 -24.02 -53.87 19.33
N ARG A 36 -24.43 -53.57 20.59
CA ARG A 36 -24.91 -54.51 21.66
C ARG A 36 -24.97 -53.79 23.03
N SER A 37 -26.14 -53.59 23.66
CA SER A 37 -26.82 -54.43 24.70
C SER A 37 -26.00 -54.56 26.00
N LEU A 38 -26.43 -54.24 27.22
CA LEU A 38 -27.64 -54.65 27.96
C LEU A 38 -27.76 -53.81 29.25
N HIS A 39 -29.01 -53.49 29.63
CA HIS A 39 -29.56 -53.59 30.99
C HIS A 39 -28.82 -52.95 32.19
N GLN A 40 -29.22 -51.74 32.58
CA GLN A 40 -29.24 -51.32 33.99
C GLN A 40 -30.23 -50.14 34.18
N GLU A 41 -31.52 -50.44 34.25
CA GLU A 41 -32.49 -49.52 34.86
C GLU A 41 -32.60 -49.83 36.36
N GLN A 42 -32.95 -48.80 37.13
CA GLN A 42 -33.14 -48.77 38.60
C GLN A 42 -31.88 -48.51 39.44
N ARG A 43 -31.43 -47.25 39.44
CA ARG A 43 -30.91 -46.51 40.61
C ARG A 43 -30.53 -45.07 40.25
N THR A 44 -31.44 -44.26 39.72
CA THR A 44 -31.15 -42.82 39.52
C THR A 44 -32.43 -41.98 39.55
N GLN A 45 -32.98 -41.69 40.73
CA GLN A 45 -33.99 -40.62 40.84
C GLN A 45 -33.67 -39.55 41.88
N THR A 46 -32.62 -39.70 42.69
CA THR A 46 -32.25 -38.67 43.69
C THR A 46 -30.99 -37.84 43.34
N GLU A 47 -30.26 -38.18 42.28
CA GLU A 47 -29.07 -37.41 41.83
C GLU A 47 -29.33 -36.44 40.67
N ARG A 48 -30.54 -36.44 40.09
CA ARG A 48 -30.83 -35.63 38.89
C ARG A 48 -30.99 -34.13 39.18
N SER A 49 -31.42 -33.73 40.38
CA SER A 49 -31.64 -32.30 40.68
C SER A 49 -30.36 -31.50 40.96
N SER A 50 -29.29 -32.14 41.44
CA SER A 50 -27.99 -31.48 41.65
C SER A 50 -27.18 -31.36 40.36
N ALA A 51 -27.28 -32.34 39.47
CA ALA A 51 -26.64 -32.31 38.15
C ALA A 51 -27.25 -31.23 37.24
N ASP A 52 -28.56 -31.04 37.26
CA ASP A 52 -29.24 -30.00 36.49
C ASP A 52 -28.91 -28.59 37.01
N SER A 53 -28.75 -28.41 38.32
CA SER A 53 -28.33 -27.13 38.92
C SER A 53 -26.87 -26.78 38.55
N ALA A 54 -25.96 -27.75 38.60
CA ALA A 54 -24.56 -27.54 38.23
C ALA A 54 -24.38 -27.24 36.73
N LEU A 55 -25.17 -27.88 35.86
CA LEU A 55 -25.20 -27.59 34.42
C LEU A 55 -25.75 -26.18 34.13
N ALA A 56 -26.80 -25.76 34.83
CA ALA A 56 -27.36 -24.42 34.67
C ALA A 56 -26.41 -23.31 35.14
N GLU A 57 -25.59 -23.57 36.16
CA GLU A 57 -24.58 -22.64 36.65
C GLU A 57 -23.38 -22.55 35.69
N ALA A 58 -22.93 -23.69 35.15
CA ALA A 58 -21.88 -23.74 34.12
C ALA A 58 -22.29 -22.99 32.83
N LEU A 59 -23.54 -23.14 32.37
CA LEU A 59 -24.06 -22.42 31.20
C LEU A 59 -24.08 -20.89 31.42
N LYS A 60 -24.47 -20.43 32.62
CA LYS A 60 -24.44 -19.00 32.97
C LYS A 60 -23.01 -18.45 33.04
N GLU A 61 -22.06 -19.25 33.49
CA GLU A 61 -20.65 -18.87 33.52
C GLU A 61 -20.05 -18.79 32.11
N GLU A 62 -20.39 -19.72 31.23
CA GLU A 62 -20.03 -19.65 29.80
C GLU A 62 -20.62 -18.44 29.09
N GLU A 63 -21.90 -18.11 29.30
CA GLU A 63 -22.52 -16.89 28.74
C GLU A 63 -21.80 -15.62 29.20
N ARG A 64 -21.41 -15.53 30.48
CA ARG A 64 -20.65 -14.40 31.01
C ARG A 64 -19.27 -14.29 30.35
N GLN A 65 -18.57 -15.42 30.20
CA GLN A 65 -17.28 -15.44 29.52
C GLN A 65 -17.38 -15.08 28.03
N GLN A 66 -18.45 -15.52 27.34
CA GLN A 66 -18.70 -15.17 25.95
C GLN A 66 -19.03 -13.68 25.80
N ALA A 67 -19.85 -13.12 26.69
CA ALA A 67 -20.16 -11.70 26.72
C ALA A 67 -18.91 -10.83 26.97
N GLU A 68 -18.02 -11.26 27.86
CA GLU A 68 -16.76 -10.55 28.13
C GLU A 68 -15.81 -10.62 26.93
N LYS A 69 -15.69 -11.79 26.28
CA LYS A 69 -14.91 -11.94 25.04
C LYS A 69 -15.46 -11.07 23.92
N ALA A 70 -16.78 -11.03 23.74
CA ALA A 70 -17.43 -10.18 22.74
C ALA A 70 -17.13 -8.68 22.97
N ARG A 71 -17.18 -8.23 24.23
CA ARG A 71 -16.83 -6.85 24.60
C ARG A 71 -15.37 -6.52 24.30
N ARG A 72 -14.44 -7.41 24.66
CA ARG A 72 -13.01 -7.23 24.35
C ARG A 72 -12.75 -7.13 22.84
N ILE A 73 -13.42 -7.97 22.04
CA ILE A 73 -13.31 -7.93 20.57
C ILE A 73 -13.87 -6.60 20.02
N GLU A 74 -14.99 -6.12 20.55
CA GLU A 74 -15.58 -4.85 20.13
C GLU A 74 -14.68 -3.66 20.47
N GLU A 75 -14.09 -3.64 21.67
CA GLU A 75 -13.13 -2.62 22.09
C GLU A 75 -11.89 -2.61 21.19
N GLU A 76 -11.31 -3.79 20.92
CA GLU A 76 -10.15 -3.91 20.02
C GLU A 76 -10.49 -3.44 18.60
N TYR A 77 -11.68 -3.79 18.10
CA TYR A 77 -12.16 -3.32 16.81
C TYR A 77 -12.29 -1.81 16.77
N ARG A 78 -12.88 -1.19 17.80
CA ARG A 78 -13.02 0.27 17.91
C ARG A 78 -11.65 0.96 17.93
N GLN A 79 -10.71 0.45 18.72
CA GLN A 79 -9.33 0.99 18.79
C GLN A 79 -8.62 0.87 17.45
N ARG A 80 -8.68 -0.30 16.79
CA ARG A 80 -8.08 -0.50 15.46
C ARG A 80 -8.70 0.42 14.41
N LYS A 81 -10.02 0.65 14.47
CA LYS A 81 -10.72 1.56 13.57
C LYS A 81 -10.24 3.00 13.75
N GLN A 82 -10.12 3.47 15.00
CA GLN A 82 -9.60 4.81 15.31
C GLN A 82 -8.16 4.98 14.80
N GLN A 83 -7.27 4.01 15.08
CA GLN A 83 -5.90 4.06 14.60
C GLN A 83 -5.80 4.06 13.06
N ALA A 84 -6.67 3.30 12.39
CA ALA A 84 -6.72 3.28 10.93
C ALA A 84 -7.16 4.65 10.37
N GLU A 85 -8.17 5.27 10.98
CA GLU A 85 -8.68 6.58 10.58
C GLU A 85 -7.64 7.69 10.81
N GLU A 86 -6.94 7.68 11.95
CA GLU A 86 -5.84 8.61 12.23
C GLU A 86 -4.70 8.47 11.20
N ARG A 87 -4.31 7.24 10.85
CA ARG A 87 -3.29 6.98 9.83
C ARG A 87 -3.72 7.46 8.45
N MET A 88 -4.99 7.24 8.08
CA MET A 88 -5.54 7.71 6.82
C MET A 88 -5.54 9.24 6.74
N ASN A 89 -5.96 9.91 7.81
CA ASN A 89 -5.93 11.37 7.89
C ASN A 89 -4.50 11.93 7.82
N ALA A 90 -3.55 11.29 8.51
CA ALA A 90 -2.13 11.68 8.46
C ALA A 90 -1.55 11.54 7.03
N LEU A 91 -1.83 10.44 6.34
CA LEU A 91 -1.40 10.23 4.95
C LEU A 91 -2.05 11.23 3.99
N GLN A 92 -3.32 11.57 4.19
CA GLN A 92 -4.02 12.55 3.38
C GLN A 92 -3.42 13.96 3.55
N ASN A 93 -3.12 14.35 4.79
CA ASN A 93 -2.45 15.62 5.08
C ASN A 93 -1.06 15.66 4.45
N GLN A 94 -0.28 14.58 4.58
CA GLN A 94 1.04 14.48 3.97
C GLN A 94 0.98 14.61 2.44
N ARG A 95 0.00 13.98 1.78
CA ARG A 95 -0.23 14.14 0.34
C ARG A 95 -0.55 15.59 -0.02
N ARG A 96 -1.46 16.22 0.71
CA ARG A 96 -1.85 17.62 0.46
C ARG A 96 -0.67 18.58 0.59
N ASP A 97 0.19 18.36 1.59
CA ASP A 97 1.40 19.17 1.77
C ASP A 97 2.44 18.91 0.68
N ALA A 98 2.61 17.66 0.26
CA ALA A 98 3.47 17.32 -0.86
C ALA A 98 2.98 17.95 -2.17
N GLU A 99 1.67 17.92 -2.45
CA GLU A 99 1.06 18.57 -3.61
C GLU A 99 1.23 20.09 -3.56
N ARG A 100 1.03 20.73 -2.41
CA ARG A 100 1.27 22.17 -2.24
C ARG A 100 2.72 22.53 -2.53
N LYS A 101 3.67 21.77 -1.99
CA LYS A 101 5.10 21.96 -2.26
C LYS A 101 5.41 21.74 -3.74
N ALA A 102 4.94 20.66 -4.33
CA ALA A 102 5.14 20.36 -5.75
C ALA A 102 4.59 21.47 -6.65
N ASN A 103 3.39 21.99 -6.35
CA ASN A 103 2.79 23.11 -7.07
C ASN A 103 3.58 24.41 -6.88
N ALA A 104 4.10 24.68 -5.68
CA ALA A 104 4.96 25.83 -5.44
C ALA A 104 6.28 25.72 -6.23
N PHE A 105 6.92 24.54 -6.26
CA PHE A 105 8.10 24.29 -7.08
C PHE A 105 7.80 24.39 -8.57
N ALA A 106 6.67 23.87 -9.04
CA ALA A 106 6.27 23.97 -10.45
C ALA A 106 6.04 25.44 -10.87
N LYS A 107 5.38 26.24 -10.01
CA LYS A 107 5.19 27.69 -10.24
C LYS A 107 6.50 28.46 -10.21
N ALA A 108 7.40 28.15 -9.27
CA ALA A 108 8.73 28.75 -9.25
C ALA A 108 9.53 28.41 -10.53
N ALA A 109 9.52 27.14 -10.94
CA ALA A 109 10.18 26.68 -12.15
C ALA A 109 9.59 27.28 -13.44
N SER A 110 8.26 27.49 -13.52
CA SER A 110 7.64 28.17 -14.66
C SER A 110 8.03 29.64 -14.73
N ASN A 111 8.10 30.32 -13.57
CA ASN A 111 8.54 31.71 -13.51
C ASN A 111 10.01 31.85 -13.95
N THR A 112 10.90 30.97 -13.46
CA THR A 112 12.31 30.95 -13.88
C THR A 112 12.48 30.60 -15.37
N LYS A 113 11.69 29.67 -15.92
CA LYS A 113 11.72 29.39 -17.37
C LYS A 113 11.27 30.60 -18.19
N SER A 114 10.27 31.35 -17.73
CA SER A 114 9.83 32.58 -18.43
C SER A 114 10.89 33.68 -18.41
N GLU A 115 11.67 33.78 -17.33
CA GLU A 115 12.77 34.74 -17.20
C GLU A 115 13.98 34.36 -18.07
N TYR A 116 14.36 33.07 -18.07
CA TYR A 116 15.44 32.56 -18.93
C TYR A 116 15.08 32.57 -20.42
N GLN A 117 13.83 32.29 -20.80
CA GLN A 117 13.40 32.35 -22.20
C GLN A 117 13.29 33.78 -22.73
N LYS A 118 13.02 34.77 -21.87
CA LYS A 118 13.02 36.19 -22.27
C LYS A 118 14.42 36.72 -22.56
N GLN A 119 15.47 36.06 -22.05
CA GLN A 119 16.87 36.38 -22.35
C GLN A 119 17.46 35.53 -23.49
N SER A 120 16.89 34.35 -23.80
CA SER A 120 17.39 33.51 -24.90
C SER A 120 16.98 33.98 -26.29
N SER A 121 16.02 34.91 -26.41
CA SER A 121 15.65 35.52 -27.70
C SER A 121 16.72 36.47 -28.27
N GLY A 122 17.74 36.81 -27.48
CA GLY A 122 18.93 37.55 -27.92
C GLY A 122 20.16 36.66 -28.22
N ALA A 123 20.09 35.36 -27.91
CA ALA A 123 21.16 34.43 -28.26
C ALA A 123 20.97 34.03 -29.73
N GLY A 124 21.48 34.89 -30.62
CA GLY A 124 21.56 34.58 -32.05
C GLY A 124 22.18 33.19 -32.27
N HIS A 125 21.74 32.52 -33.33
CA HIS A 125 22.29 31.23 -33.73
C HIS A 125 23.80 31.37 -33.90
N PHE A 126 24.58 30.85 -32.94
CA PHE A 126 26.03 30.96 -32.98
C PHE A 126 26.58 29.89 -33.91
N GLU A 127 26.85 30.27 -35.16
CA GLU A 127 27.58 29.45 -36.11
C GLU A 127 29.02 29.98 -36.23
N PRO A 128 29.98 29.43 -35.47
CA PRO A 128 31.37 29.87 -35.57
C PRO A 128 31.94 29.51 -36.94
N ARG A 129 32.52 30.49 -37.62
CA ARG A 129 33.34 30.23 -38.82
C ARG A 129 34.53 29.36 -38.43
N LYS A 130 34.91 28.41 -39.29
CA LYS A 130 36.01 27.46 -39.04
C LYS A 130 37.31 28.13 -38.58
N GLN A 131 37.67 29.26 -39.19
CA GLN A 131 38.87 30.03 -38.82
C GLN A 131 38.77 30.61 -37.40
N ALA A 132 37.63 31.19 -37.05
CA ALA A 132 37.41 31.74 -35.71
C ALA A 132 37.48 30.66 -34.61
N LEU A 133 37.10 29.41 -34.93
CA LEU A 133 37.25 28.29 -34.02
C LEU A 133 38.72 27.92 -33.80
N VAL A 134 39.50 27.85 -34.87
CA VAL A 134 40.95 27.58 -34.81
C VAL A 134 41.66 28.66 -34.01
N ASP A 135 41.38 29.93 -34.31
CA ASP A 135 41.95 31.05 -33.57
C ASP A 135 41.56 31.00 -32.09
N GLY A 136 40.29 30.67 -31.78
CA GLY A 136 39.83 30.51 -30.41
C GLY A 136 40.59 29.42 -29.63
N ILE A 137 40.92 28.32 -30.29
CA ILE A 137 41.75 27.25 -29.71
C ILE A 137 43.17 27.76 -29.45
N ILE A 138 43.79 28.42 -30.43
CA ILE A 138 45.14 28.99 -30.29
C ILE A 138 45.19 30.00 -29.13
N TRP A 139 44.21 30.91 -29.07
CA TRP A 139 44.11 31.88 -27.98
C TRP A 139 43.89 31.21 -26.62
N SER A 140 43.19 30.07 -26.57
CA SER A 140 43.02 29.33 -25.31
C SER A 140 44.31 28.68 -24.81
N GLU A 141 45.23 28.34 -25.71
CA GLU A 141 46.56 27.83 -25.35
C GLU A 141 47.46 28.97 -24.84
N ILE A 142 47.43 30.11 -25.53
CA ILE A 142 48.25 31.29 -25.17
C ILE A 142 47.79 31.92 -23.84
N LEU A 143 46.48 32.09 -23.67
CA LEU A 143 45.89 32.80 -22.53
C LEU A 143 45.61 31.88 -21.33
N GLY A 144 45.63 30.56 -21.53
CA GLY A 144 45.31 29.57 -20.51
C GLY A 144 43.80 29.34 -20.32
N PRO A 145 43.40 28.62 -19.25
CA PRO A 145 42.02 28.18 -19.05
C PRO A 145 41.05 29.36 -18.95
N PRO A 146 39.80 29.20 -19.43
CA PRO A 146 38.84 30.30 -19.46
C PRO A 146 38.55 30.79 -18.04
N ARG A 147 38.40 32.11 -17.88
CA ARG A 147 38.09 32.78 -16.60
C ARG A 147 36.82 32.25 -15.92
N SER A 148 35.93 31.59 -16.66
CA SER A 148 34.76 30.89 -16.12
C SER A 148 35.11 29.76 -15.14
N LYS A 149 36.30 29.14 -15.27
CA LYS A 149 36.76 28.10 -14.32
C LYS A 149 37.14 28.69 -12.96
N ASN A 150 37.71 29.89 -12.94
CA ASN A 150 38.08 30.61 -11.71
C ASN A 150 37.48 32.03 -11.74
N PRO A 151 36.16 32.18 -11.53
CA PRO A 151 35.53 33.49 -11.46
C PRO A 151 36.11 34.27 -10.28
N HIS A 152 36.40 35.56 -10.48
CA HIS A 152 36.80 36.38 -9.35
C HIS A 152 35.62 36.49 -8.37
N ARG A 153 35.91 36.29 -7.08
CA ARG A 153 34.93 36.57 -6.03
C ARG A 153 34.52 38.03 -6.13
N SER A 154 33.23 38.29 -6.36
CA SER A 154 32.68 39.61 -6.08
C SER A 154 32.83 39.84 -4.59
N LEU A 155 33.43 40.96 -4.20
CA LEU A 155 33.42 41.43 -2.82
C LEU A 155 31.97 41.79 -2.49
N ASN A 156 31.16 40.81 -2.10
CA ASN A 156 29.81 41.09 -1.64
C ASN A 156 29.90 41.83 -0.30
N ARG A 157 29.65 43.13 -0.43
CA ARG A 157 29.29 44.11 0.59
C ARG A 157 28.34 43.48 1.64
N LYS A 158 28.80 43.47 2.89
CA LYS A 158 27.99 43.18 4.07
C LYS A 158 26.72 44.05 4.07
N GLN A 159 25.57 43.43 4.32
CA GLN A 159 24.46 44.04 5.03
C GLN A 159 24.15 43.16 6.23
#